data_AF-A0A2D6LW94-F1
#
_entry.id   AF-A0A2D6LW94-F1
#
_cell.length_a   1.000
_cell.length_b   1.000
_cell.length_c   1.000
_cell.angle_alpha   90.00
_cell.angle_beta   90.00
_cell.angle_gamma   90.00
#
_symmetry.space_group_name_H-M   'P 1'
#
loop_
_entity.id
_entity.type
_entity.pdbx_description
1 polymer ?
#
loop_
_entity_poly.entity_id
_entity_poly.type
_entity_poly.pdbx_seq_one_letter_code
_entity_poly.pdbx_strand_id
1 'polypeptide(L)'
;MENFIEKQIGKVVGNAAAKIARDINSNCIISIAQKENKEYDEDNKLDVRVTIFRKNQDSYKRLEYTTEVNKVSIGSVVPIKEVLMEAVKKEYILKGDKVVCVQDESMGGGYKALMFIFDVDKIFFNISMHELAEFIDTNVLETILNICLELGREGREGRKIGTAFVIGDEGGILRYTKQLIINPFAGYEDEKKNILDPDIKETIKEFAQLDGIFVVNEKGVIARAGAYIDVDTFGIELKGLGGRHRSCAAITKKTGSIAVVVSESGGLVRVLKDGKIVMKLP
;
A
#
# COMPACT_ATOMS: atom_id res chain seq x y z
N MET A 1 -25.64 -18.41 33.05
CA MET A 1 -26.03 -18.89 31.71
C MET A 1 -25.27 -18.12 30.63
N GLU A 2 -25.14 -16.78 30.73
CA GLU A 2 -24.27 -15.94 29.87
C GLU A 2 -22.83 -16.43 29.75
N ASN A 3 -22.14 -16.68 30.87
CA ASN A 3 -20.77 -17.19 30.89
C ASN A 3 -20.55 -18.53 30.15
N PHE A 4 -21.62 -19.33 29.97
CA PHE A 4 -21.58 -20.57 29.21
C PHE A 4 -21.72 -20.29 27.70
N ILE A 5 -22.64 -19.39 27.34
CA ILE A 5 -22.90 -18.98 25.96
C ILE A 5 -21.69 -18.24 25.38
N GLU A 6 -21.03 -17.37 26.15
CA GLU A 6 -19.82 -16.65 25.71
C GLU A 6 -18.66 -17.60 25.42
N LYS A 7 -18.39 -18.56 26.33
CA LYS A 7 -17.39 -19.61 26.10
C LYS A 7 -17.71 -20.47 24.87
N GLN A 8 -18.99 -20.68 24.59
CA GLN A 8 -19.43 -21.41 23.41
C GLN A 8 -19.20 -20.61 22.12
N ILE A 9 -19.51 -19.32 22.10
CA ILE A 9 -19.27 -18.43 20.95
C ILE A 9 -17.77 -18.35 20.64
N GLY A 10 -16.92 -18.10 21.63
CA GLY A 10 -15.47 -18.02 21.43
C GLY A 10 -14.89 -19.31 20.83
N LYS A 11 -15.36 -20.48 21.30
CA LYS A 11 -14.95 -21.78 20.74
C LYS A 11 -15.40 -21.96 19.29
N VAL A 12 -16.62 -21.55 18.95
CA VAL A 12 -17.15 -21.63 17.58
C VAL A 12 -16.37 -20.72 16.64
N VAL A 13 -16.13 -19.47 17.04
CA VAL A 13 -15.35 -18.50 16.25
C VAL A 13 -13.90 -19.00 16.06
N GLY A 14 -13.26 -19.50 17.11
CA GLY A 14 -11.91 -20.09 17.02
C GLY A 14 -11.85 -21.28 16.06
N ASN A 15 -12.83 -22.19 16.12
CA ASN A 15 -12.93 -23.32 15.20
C ASN A 15 -13.14 -22.86 13.75
N ALA A 16 -13.98 -21.85 13.53
CA ALA A 16 -14.20 -21.26 12.22
C ALA A 16 -12.93 -20.61 11.66
N ALA A 17 -12.21 -19.83 12.48
CA ALA A 17 -10.93 -19.23 12.10
C ALA A 17 -9.89 -20.28 11.71
N ALA A 18 -9.78 -21.35 12.49
CA ALA A 18 -8.87 -22.47 12.20
C ALA A 18 -9.25 -23.26 10.94
N LYS A 19 -10.55 -23.35 10.62
CA LYS A 19 -11.01 -23.94 9.36
C LYS A 19 -10.68 -23.02 8.18
N ILE A 20 -11.07 -21.76 8.25
CA ILE A 20 -10.80 -20.75 7.21
C ILE A 20 -9.29 -20.66 6.93
N ALA A 21 -8.47 -20.62 7.97
CA ALA A 21 -7.02 -20.59 7.85
C ALA A 21 -6.47 -21.79 7.08
N ARG A 22 -7.03 -22.99 7.26
CA ARG A 22 -6.65 -24.18 6.48
C ARG A 22 -7.11 -24.07 5.03
N ASP A 23 -8.35 -23.68 4.82
CA ASP A 23 -8.97 -23.61 3.48
C ASP A 23 -8.26 -22.58 2.57
N ILE A 24 -7.78 -21.48 3.13
CA ILE A 24 -7.06 -20.43 2.36
C ILE A 24 -5.53 -20.59 2.35
N ASN A 25 -5.03 -21.68 2.96
CA ASN A 25 -3.61 -21.93 3.24
C ASN A 25 -2.92 -20.74 3.93
N SER A 26 -3.56 -20.20 4.96
CA SER A 26 -3.03 -19.15 5.82
C SER A 26 -1.78 -19.60 6.55
N ASN A 27 -0.83 -18.68 6.70
CA ASN A 27 0.39 -18.89 7.48
C ASN A 27 0.16 -18.61 8.96
N CYS A 28 -0.87 -17.82 9.29
CA CYS A 28 -1.02 -17.24 10.60
C CYS A 28 -2.49 -17.00 10.98
N ILE A 29 -2.80 -17.23 12.25
CA ILE A 29 -4.04 -16.76 12.88
C ILE A 29 -3.64 -15.78 13.98
N ILE A 30 -4.26 -14.61 14.02
CA ILE A 30 -4.07 -13.62 15.08
C ILE A 30 -5.39 -13.48 15.84
N SER A 31 -5.32 -13.57 17.16
CA SER A 31 -6.41 -13.26 18.08
C SER A 31 -6.04 -12.02 18.89
N ILE A 32 -6.98 -11.07 18.97
CA ILE A 32 -6.80 -9.78 19.62
C ILE A 32 -7.92 -9.62 20.64
N ALA A 33 -7.53 -9.35 21.88
CA ALA A 33 -8.42 -9.25 23.02
C ALA A 33 -7.99 -8.11 23.93
N GLN A 34 -8.93 -7.40 24.55
CA GLN A 34 -8.59 -6.47 25.61
C GLN A 34 -8.14 -7.28 26.83
N LYS A 35 -7.08 -6.83 27.49
CA LYS A 35 -6.73 -7.36 28.81
C LYS A 35 -7.77 -6.83 29.80
N GLU A 36 -8.36 -7.69 30.63
CA GLU A 36 -9.27 -7.27 31.70
C GLU A 36 -8.59 -6.17 32.54
N ASN A 37 -9.03 -4.91 32.38
CA ASN A 37 -8.53 -3.84 33.21
C ASN A 37 -9.36 -3.73 34.47
N LYS A 38 -8.65 -3.72 35.61
CA LYS A 38 -9.17 -3.20 36.87
C LYS A 38 -9.62 -1.75 36.64
N GLU A 39 -10.69 -1.38 37.34
CA GLU A 39 -11.34 -0.09 37.26
C GLU A 39 -10.37 1.09 37.23
N TYR A 40 -10.79 2.13 36.49
CA TYR A 40 -10.18 3.45 36.32
C TYR A 40 -8.96 3.49 35.38
N ASP A 41 -9.18 4.00 34.17
CA ASP A 41 -8.12 4.76 33.51
C ASP A 41 -8.68 5.91 32.67
N GLU A 42 -8.36 7.13 33.10
CA GLU A 42 -8.62 8.41 32.45
C GLU A 42 -7.86 8.54 31.12
N ASP A 43 -7.00 7.57 30.80
CA ASP A 43 -6.24 7.52 29.56
C ASP A 43 -7.06 6.97 28.38
N ASN A 44 -6.92 7.66 27.24
CA ASN A 44 -7.47 7.28 25.93
C ASN A 44 -6.80 6.03 25.32
N LYS A 45 -6.37 5.06 26.14
CA LYS A 45 -5.64 3.87 25.74
C LYS A 45 -6.31 2.57 26.19
N LEU A 46 -6.04 1.48 25.46
CA LEU A 46 -6.49 0.12 25.73
C LEU A 46 -5.29 -0.81 25.77
N ASP A 47 -5.19 -1.59 26.85
CA ASP A 47 -4.26 -2.73 26.93
C ASP A 47 -4.81 -3.91 26.13
N VAL A 48 -4.06 -4.34 25.13
CA VAL A 48 -4.46 -5.36 24.18
C VAL A 48 -3.52 -6.55 24.26
N ARG A 49 -4.09 -7.73 24.50
CA ARG A 49 -3.43 -9.02 24.37
C ARG A 49 -3.55 -9.51 22.93
N VAL A 50 -2.41 -9.84 22.35
CA VAL A 50 -2.32 -10.35 20.98
C VAL A 50 -1.74 -11.76 21.03
N THR A 51 -2.50 -12.73 20.56
CA THR A 51 -2.08 -14.12 20.43
C THR A 51 -1.92 -14.49 18.97
N ILE A 52 -0.75 -14.96 18.59
CA ILE A 52 -0.40 -15.32 17.21
C ILE A 52 -0.17 -16.83 17.15
N PHE A 53 -0.88 -17.51 16.25
CA PHE A 53 -0.69 -18.92 15.93
C PHE A 53 -0.10 -19.02 14.53
N ARG A 54 1.20 -19.28 14.45
CA ARG A 54 1.92 -19.42 13.18
C ARG A 54 2.02 -20.89 12.78
N LYS A 55 1.60 -21.21 11.55
CA LYS A 55 1.75 -22.55 10.98
C LYS A 55 3.23 -22.85 10.73
N ASN A 56 3.69 -23.97 11.26
CA ASN A 56 4.93 -24.65 10.92
C ASN A 56 4.56 -25.99 10.24
N GLN A 57 5.53 -26.69 9.61
CA GLN A 57 5.31 -27.87 8.74
C GLN A 57 4.10 -28.73 9.15
N ASP A 58 4.04 -29.17 10.41
CA ASP A 58 2.94 -29.98 10.95
C ASP A 58 2.34 -29.47 12.28
N SER A 59 2.69 -28.25 12.71
CA SER A 59 2.25 -27.73 14.02
C SER A 59 1.99 -26.23 14.00
N TYR A 60 1.37 -25.70 15.06
CA TYR A 60 1.23 -24.25 15.24
C TYR A 60 2.12 -23.80 16.40
N LYS A 61 2.97 -22.80 16.15
CA LYS A 61 3.69 -22.10 17.20
C LYS A 61 2.81 -20.96 17.73
N ARG A 62 2.49 -21.01 19.01
CA ARG A 62 1.80 -19.92 19.71
C ARG A 62 2.83 -18.90 20.20
N LEU A 63 2.56 -17.63 19.93
CA LEU A 63 3.27 -16.49 20.49
C LEU A 63 2.23 -15.53 21.09
N GLU A 64 2.55 -14.90 22.20
CA GLU A 64 1.66 -13.94 22.86
C GLU A 64 2.45 -12.71 23.29
N TYR A 65 1.87 -11.54 23.08
CA TYR A 65 2.41 -10.28 23.58
C TYR A 65 1.28 -9.32 23.97
N THR A 66 1.63 -8.24 24.68
CA THR A 66 0.73 -7.16 25.05
C THR A 66 1.20 -5.87 24.41
N THR A 67 0.25 -5.03 23.99
CA THR A 67 0.49 -3.69 23.45
C THR A 67 -0.62 -2.73 23.88
N GLU A 68 -0.35 -1.43 23.80
CA GLU A 68 -1.31 -0.36 24.03
C GLU A 68 -1.78 0.20 22.70
N VAL A 69 -3.09 0.39 22.55
CA VAL A 69 -3.68 1.09 21.39
C VAL A 69 -4.59 2.21 21.84
N ASN A 70 -4.82 3.19 20.96
CA ASN A 70 -5.75 4.27 21.25
C ASN A 70 -7.21 3.77 21.31
N LYS A 71 -7.98 4.25 22.30
CA LYS A 71 -9.44 4.08 22.36
C LYS A 71 -10.06 4.81 21.18
N VAL A 72 -10.96 4.13 20.46
CA VAL A 72 -11.75 4.72 19.38
C VAL A 72 -13.20 4.79 19.82
N SER A 73 -13.93 5.79 19.32
CA SER A 73 -15.36 5.97 19.56
C SER A 73 -16.18 4.70 19.27
N ILE A 74 -17.26 4.53 20.02
CA ILE A 74 -18.25 3.45 19.86
C ILE A 74 -18.69 3.36 18.39
N GLY A 75 -18.66 2.15 17.82
CA GLY A 75 -19.03 1.87 16.43
C GLY A 75 -17.90 2.01 15.40
N SER A 76 -16.71 2.44 15.82
CA SER A 76 -15.51 2.43 14.98
C SER A 76 -14.79 1.09 15.11
N VAL A 77 -14.25 0.57 14.00
CA VAL A 77 -13.32 -0.56 14.07
C VAL A 77 -12.09 -0.09 14.83
N VAL A 78 -11.74 -0.80 15.91
CA VAL A 78 -10.50 -0.61 16.69
C VAL A 78 -9.31 -0.39 15.75
N PRO A 79 -8.26 0.38 16.14
CA PRO A 79 -7.09 0.62 15.31
C PRO A 79 -6.22 -0.65 15.26
N ILE A 80 -6.75 -1.70 14.64
CA ILE A 80 -6.06 -2.96 14.41
C ILE A 80 -4.79 -2.73 13.60
N LYS A 81 -4.77 -1.65 12.81
CA LYS A 81 -3.58 -1.19 12.09
C LYS A 81 -2.37 -1.06 13.02
N GLU A 82 -2.53 -0.48 14.21
CA GLU A 82 -1.43 -0.32 15.18
C GLU A 82 -0.90 -1.69 15.65
N VAL A 83 -1.82 -2.58 16.04
CA VAL A 83 -1.48 -3.96 16.47
C VAL A 83 -0.79 -4.74 15.35
N LEU A 84 -1.32 -4.67 14.14
CA LEU A 84 -0.77 -5.38 12.98
C LEU A 84 0.59 -4.81 12.58
N MET A 85 0.77 -3.49 12.64
CA MET A 85 2.05 -2.82 12.40
C MET A 85 3.11 -3.26 13.40
N GLU A 86 2.76 -3.39 14.68
CA GLU A 86 3.68 -3.88 15.69
C GLU A 86 4.04 -5.36 15.48
N ALA A 87 3.06 -6.21 15.17
CA ALA A 87 3.30 -7.61 14.83
C ALA A 87 4.24 -7.77 13.62
N VAL A 88 4.13 -6.87 12.65
CA VAL A 88 5.05 -6.76 11.51
C VAL A 88 6.45 -6.32 11.95
N LYS A 89 6.56 -5.23 12.74
CA LYS A 89 7.86 -4.70 13.22
C LYS A 89 8.62 -5.70 14.09
N LYS A 90 7.90 -6.50 14.87
CA LYS A 90 8.47 -7.57 15.70
C LYS A 90 8.72 -8.87 14.92
N GLU A 91 8.48 -8.88 13.61
CA GLU A 91 8.64 -10.04 12.71
C GLU A 91 7.81 -11.28 13.12
N TYR A 92 6.70 -11.07 13.84
CA TYR A 92 5.80 -12.16 14.21
C TYR A 92 4.90 -12.60 13.05
N ILE A 93 4.56 -11.63 12.19
CA ILE A 93 4.01 -11.85 10.86
C ILE A 93 4.98 -11.29 9.82
N LEU A 94 5.10 -11.99 8.71
CA LEU A 94 6.13 -11.78 7.69
C LEU A 94 5.50 -11.41 6.36
N LYS A 95 6.30 -10.78 5.51
CA LYS A 95 5.96 -10.55 4.11
C LYS A 95 5.53 -11.86 3.43
N GLY A 96 4.46 -11.82 2.64
CA GLY A 96 3.85 -12.98 2.00
C GLY A 96 2.91 -13.79 2.89
N ASP A 97 2.80 -13.49 4.19
CA ASP A 97 1.80 -14.16 5.03
C ASP A 97 0.39 -13.72 4.65
N LYS A 98 -0.49 -14.71 4.49
CA LYS A 98 -1.93 -14.51 4.60
C LYS A 98 -2.32 -14.75 6.05
N VAL A 99 -3.14 -13.86 6.62
CA VAL A 99 -3.47 -13.85 8.05
C VAL A 99 -4.97 -13.86 8.24
N VAL A 100 -5.46 -14.75 9.11
CA VAL A 100 -6.84 -14.71 9.62
C VAL A 100 -6.82 -14.01 10.97
N CYS A 101 -7.54 -12.91 11.10
CA CYS A 101 -7.63 -12.16 12.33
C CYS A 101 -8.98 -12.36 13.01
N VAL A 102 -8.96 -12.51 14.33
CA VAL A 102 -10.15 -12.62 15.19
C VAL A 102 -10.01 -11.58 16.30
N GLN A 103 -10.96 -10.66 16.36
CA GLN A 103 -11.14 -9.76 17.50
C GLN A 103 -12.31 -10.28 18.35
N ASP A 104 -12.13 -10.26 19.67
CA ASP A 104 -13.23 -10.54 20.59
C ASP A 104 -14.02 -9.26 20.95
N GLU A 105 -15.20 -9.44 21.55
CA GLU A 105 -16.13 -8.39 21.97
C GLU A 105 -15.51 -7.30 22.86
N SER A 106 -14.52 -7.65 23.68
CA SER A 106 -13.80 -6.74 24.57
C SER A 106 -13.08 -5.62 23.82
N MET A 107 -12.85 -5.79 22.52
CA MET A 107 -12.31 -4.75 21.66
C MET A 107 -13.35 -3.65 21.33
N GLY A 108 -14.63 -3.81 21.71
CA GLY A 108 -15.68 -2.83 21.46
C GLY A 108 -16.35 -2.95 20.08
N GLY A 109 -17.33 -2.09 19.82
CA GLY A 109 -18.05 -2.05 18.53
C GLY A 109 -19.40 -2.78 18.48
N GLY A 110 -19.85 -3.40 19.58
CA GLY A 110 -21.19 -4.00 19.68
C GLY A 110 -21.32 -5.39 19.03
N TYR A 111 -20.22 -6.02 18.63
CA TYR A 111 -20.18 -7.36 18.05
C TYR A 111 -19.53 -8.35 19.00
N LYS A 112 -20.04 -9.59 19.05
CA LYS A 112 -19.46 -10.68 19.87
C LYS A 112 -18.08 -11.15 19.39
N ALA A 113 -17.81 -11.00 18.09
CA ALA A 113 -16.51 -11.23 17.48
C ALA A 113 -16.48 -10.56 16.09
N LEU A 114 -15.30 -10.09 15.67
CA LEU A 114 -15.04 -9.65 14.30
C LEU A 114 -13.95 -10.54 13.70
N MET A 115 -14.20 -11.08 12.51
CA MET A 115 -13.23 -11.88 11.77
C MET A 115 -12.99 -11.29 10.39
N PHE A 116 -11.71 -11.18 10.01
CA PHE A 116 -11.32 -10.71 8.69
C PHE A 116 -9.99 -11.33 8.27
N ILE A 117 -9.71 -11.26 6.98
CA ILE A 117 -8.52 -11.85 6.36
C ILE A 117 -7.76 -10.73 5.68
N PHE A 118 -6.43 -10.71 5.82
CA PHE A 118 -5.59 -9.78 5.11
C PHE A 118 -4.29 -10.43 4.64
N ASP A 119 -3.73 -9.87 3.58
CA ASP A 119 -2.40 -10.18 3.08
C ASP A 119 -1.42 -9.17 3.68
N VAL A 120 -0.36 -9.64 4.35
CA VAL A 120 0.63 -8.76 4.98
C VAL A 120 1.28 -7.82 3.96
N ASP A 121 1.46 -8.28 2.73
CA ASP A 121 2.00 -7.48 1.62
C ASP A 121 1.21 -6.19 1.37
N LYS A 122 -0.12 -6.23 1.50
CA LYS A 122 -0.98 -5.04 1.32
C LYS A 122 -0.82 -4.05 2.47
N ILE A 123 -0.59 -4.53 3.69
CA ILE A 123 -0.34 -3.67 4.85
C ILE A 123 1.01 -2.95 4.71
N PHE A 124 2.06 -3.68 4.34
CA PHE A 124 3.38 -3.08 4.06
C PHE A 124 3.31 -2.03 2.95
N PHE A 125 2.54 -2.32 1.89
CA PHE A 125 2.29 -1.36 0.82
C PHE A 125 1.68 -0.07 1.36
N ASN A 126 0.59 -0.15 2.13
CA ASN A 126 -0.09 1.02 2.70
C ASN A 126 0.79 1.84 3.66
N ILE A 127 1.64 1.19 4.47
CA ILE A 127 2.55 1.89 5.39
C ILE A 127 3.62 2.64 4.60
N SER A 128 4.29 1.93 3.68
CA SER A 128 5.32 2.51 2.82
C SER A 128 4.77 3.69 2.02
N MET A 129 3.51 3.60 1.61
CA MET A 129 2.79 4.67 0.92
C MET A 129 2.64 5.92 1.77
N HIS A 130 2.22 5.80 3.04
CA HIS A 130 2.16 6.94 3.95
C HIS A 130 3.52 7.59 4.21
N GLU A 131 4.58 6.78 4.34
CA GLU A 131 5.95 7.30 4.51
C GLU A 131 6.49 8.00 3.25
N LEU A 132 6.03 7.58 2.07
CA LEU A 132 6.41 8.20 0.81
C LEU A 132 5.66 9.51 0.55
N ALA A 133 4.38 9.54 0.90
CA ALA A 133 3.41 10.58 0.56
C ALA A 133 3.43 11.81 1.49
N GLU A 134 4.58 12.17 2.07
CA GLU A 134 4.70 13.31 3.02
C GLU A 134 4.13 14.63 2.48
N PHE A 135 4.20 14.85 1.15
CA PHE A 135 3.73 16.06 0.46
C PHE A 135 2.78 15.75 -0.72
N ILE A 136 2.38 14.49 -0.90
CA ILE A 136 1.51 14.05 -2.00
C ILE A 136 0.25 13.45 -1.40
N ASP A 137 -0.92 13.70 -1.98
CA ASP A 137 -2.13 13.00 -1.56
C ASP A 137 -1.93 11.48 -1.71
N THR A 138 -2.16 10.73 -0.63
CA THR A 138 -1.98 9.26 -0.63
C THR A 138 -2.87 8.60 -1.68
N ASN A 139 -4.07 9.12 -1.93
CA ASN A 139 -4.98 8.60 -2.95
C ASN A 139 -4.41 8.77 -4.37
N VAL A 140 -3.68 9.86 -4.63
CA VAL A 140 -3.05 10.11 -5.94
C VAL A 140 -1.96 9.07 -6.20
N LEU A 141 -1.06 8.87 -5.23
CA LEU A 141 0.02 7.90 -5.37
C LEU A 141 -0.53 6.47 -5.45
N GLU A 142 -1.55 6.13 -4.67
CA GLU A 142 -2.21 4.81 -4.70
C GLU A 142 -2.86 4.55 -6.06
N THR A 143 -3.58 5.54 -6.59
CA THR A 143 -4.23 5.44 -7.91
C THR A 143 -3.19 5.24 -9.02
N ILE A 144 -2.10 6.02 -9.02
CA ILE A 144 -0.99 5.85 -9.97
C ILE A 144 -0.39 4.45 -9.88
N LEU A 145 -0.16 3.94 -8.67
CA LEU A 145 0.42 2.61 -8.47
C LEU A 145 -0.51 1.51 -8.97
N ASN A 146 -1.80 1.61 -8.71
CA ASN A 146 -2.80 0.67 -9.23
C ASN A 146 -2.81 0.66 -10.77
N ILE A 147 -2.79 1.83 -11.40
CA ILE A 147 -2.68 1.95 -12.87
C ILE A 147 -1.37 1.31 -13.37
N CYS A 148 -0.25 1.58 -12.71
CA CYS A 148 1.06 1.03 -13.07
C CYS A 148 1.12 -0.50 -12.92
N LEU A 149 0.51 -1.05 -11.89
CA LEU A 149 0.44 -2.50 -11.67
C LEU A 149 -0.41 -3.19 -12.74
N GLU A 150 -1.53 -2.59 -13.12
CA GLU A 150 -2.35 -3.09 -14.23
C GLU A 150 -1.57 -3.04 -15.55
N LEU A 151 -0.93 -1.90 -15.87
CA LEU A 151 -0.07 -1.78 -17.05
C LEU A 151 1.08 -2.78 -17.05
N GLY A 152 1.68 -3.04 -15.89
CA GLY A 152 2.76 -4.01 -15.75
C GLY A 152 2.32 -5.46 -16.01
N ARG A 153 1.11 -5.81 -15.55
CA ARG A 153 0.56 -7.18 -15.66
C ARG A 153 -0.09 -7.45 -17.00
N GLU A 154 -0.95 -6.54 -17.44
CA GLU A 154 -1.80 -6.70 -18.62
C GLU A 154 -1.14 -6.13 -19.87
N GLY A 155 -0.27 -5.13 -19.71
CA GLY A 155 0.20 -4.32 -20.82
C GLY A 155 -0.95 -3.54 -21.46
N ARG A 156 -0.89 -3.37 -22.79
CA ARG A 156 -1.99 -2.85 -23.60
C ARG A 156 -2.10 -3.69 -24.86
N GLU A 157 -3.29 -4.20 -25.14
CA GLU A 157 -3.56 -5.03 -26.33
C GLU A 157 -2.57 -6.22 -26.50
N GLY A 158 -2.18 -6.83 -25.38
CA GLY A 158 -1.23 -7.97 -25.35
C GLY A 158 0.24 -7.59 -25.53
N ARG A 159 0.57 -6.29 -25.63
CA ARG A 159 1.94 -5.79 -25.68
C ARG A 159 2.38 -5.31 -24.30
N LYS A 160 3.62 -5.65 -23.93
CA LYS A 160 4.21 -5.11 -22.71
C LYS A 160 4.45 -3.61 -22.86
N ILE A 161 4.10 -2.84 -21.84
CA ILE A 161 4.23 -1.38 -21.83
C ILE A 161 5.28 -0.97 -20.80
N GLY A 162 6.22 -0.13 -21.21
CA GLY A 162 7.15 0.54 -20.32
C GLY A 162 6.84 2.02 -20.24
N THR A 163 6.36 2.49 -19.10
CA THR A 163 6.02 3.91 -18.87
C THR A 163 6.54 4.38 -17.51
N ALA A 164 6.45 5.68 -17.24
CA ALA A 164 6.71 6.21 -15.92
C ALA A 164 5.86 7.45 -15.61
N PHE A 165 5.59 7.65 -14.33
CA PHE A 165 4.92 8.81 -13.76
C PHE A 165 5.91 9.53 -12.84
N VAL A 166 6.00 10.85 -12.94
CA VAL A 166 6.75 11.70 -12.01
C VAL A 166 5.77 12.64 -11.31
N ILE A 167 5.72 12.57 -9.99
CA ILE A 167 4.72 13.21 -9.13
C ILE A 167 5.40 14.20 -8.17
N GLY A 168 4.95 15.45 -8.14
CA GLY A 168 5.45 16.48 -7.22
C GLY A 168 5.15 17.90 -7.70
N ASP A 169 5.97 18.86 -7.28
CA ASP A 169 5.86 20.25 -7.75
C ASP A 169 6.01 20.33 -9.28
N GLU A 170 4.93 20.71 -9.96
CA GLU A 170 4.87 20.80 -11.40
C GLU A 170 5.96 21.73 -11.94
N GLY A 171 6.10 22.92 -11.36
CA GLY A 171 7.08 23.92 -11.82
C GLY A 171 8.52 23.41 -11.76
N GLY A 172 8.89 22.72 -10.67
CA GLY A 172 10.18 22.09 -10.49
C GLY A 172 10.44 20.95 -11.47
N ILE A 173 9.46 20.07 -11.70
CA ILE A 173 9.57 18.96 -12.65
C ILE A 173 9.66 19.46 -14.09
N LEU A 174 8.86 20.46 -14.46
CA LEU A 174 8.80 20.99 -15.82
C LEU A 174 10.12 21.62 -16.29
N ARG A 175 10.95 22.14 -15.38
CA ARG A 175 12.30 22.67 -15.69
C ARG A 175 13.25 21.61 -16.23
N TYR A 176 13.03 20.35 -15.89
CA TYR A 176 13.85 19.20 -16.30
C TYR A 176 13.11 18.28 -17.27
N THR A 177 11.99 18.74 -17.86
CA THR A 177 11.26 17.95 -18.86
C THR A 177 11.01 18.74 -20.13
N LYS A 178 11.13 18.05 -21.26
CA LYS A 178 10.83 18.56 -22.60
C LYS A 178 9.71 17.75 -23.21
N GLN A 179 8.76 18.41 -23.84
CA GLN A 179 7.68 17.72 -24.52
C GLN A 179 8.22 17.09 -25.82
N LEU A 180 8.07 15.77 -26.00
CA LEU A 180 8.53 15.08 -27.22
C LEU A 180 7.48 15.09 -28.34
N ILE A 181 6.23 14.84 -27.96
CA ILE A 181 5.07 14.72 -28.84
C ILE A 181 3.98 15.68 -28.38
N ILE A 182 2.91 15.89 -29.16
CA ILE A 182 1.80 16.73 -28.69
C ILE A 182 1.26 16.16 -27.38
N ASN A 183 1.16 16.99 -26.34
CA ASN A 183 0.61 16.58 -25.05
C ASN A 183 -0.91 16.44 -25.17
N PRO A 184 -1.47 15.22 -25.04
CA PRO A 184 -2.90 15.00 -25.20
C PRO A 184 -3.75 15.61 -24.08
N PHE A 185 -3.15 15.94 -22.92
CA PHE A 185 -3.84 16.59 -21.80
C PHE A 185 -3.78 18.12 -21.85
N ALA A 186 -3.09 18.70 -22.83
CA ALA A 186 -2.99 20.15 -22.97
C ALA A 186 -4.32 20.78 -23.36
N GLY A 187 -4.68 21.88 -22.70
CA GLY A 187 -5.91 22.64 -22.99
C GLY A 187 -7.19 22.10 -22.33
N TYR A 188 -7.11 20.96 -21.64
CA TYR A 188 -8.20 20.45 -20.81
C TYR A 188 -8.18 21.07 -19.41
N GLU A 189 -9.38 21.22 -18.84
CA GLU A 189 -9.61 21.63 -17.45
C GLU A 189 -9.01 20.60 -16.48
N ASP A 190 -8.58 21.06 -15.30
CA ASP A 190 -7.88 20.25 -14.31
C ASP A 190 -8.71 19.06 -13.83
N GLU A 191 -10.03 19.22 -13.75
CA GLU A 191 -10.96 18.17 -13.35
C GLU A 191 -10.96 17.00 -14.34
N LYS A 192 -10.89 17.28 -15.65
CA LYS A 192 -10.90 16.26 -16.71
C LYS A 192 -9.57 15.56 -16.90
N LYS A 193 -8.51 16.09 -16.30
CA LYS A 193 -7.16 15.52 -16.34
C LYS A 193 -6.64 15.10 -14.96
N ASN A 194 -7.53 14.97 -13.98
CA ASN A 194 -7.19 14.47 -12.65
C ASN A 194 -7.19 12.95 -12.63
N ILE A 195 -6.12 12.34 -12.11
CA ILE A 195 -5.97 10.89 -12.02
C ILE A 195 -6.97 10.22 -11.08
N LEU A 196 -7.57 10.98 -10.16
CA LEU A 196 -8.60 10.50 -9.25
C LEU A 196 -9.97 10.35 -9.95
N ASP A 197 -10.13 10.88 -11.16
CA ASP A 197 -11.30 10.61 -11.99
C ASP A 197 -11.22 9.16 -12.53
N PRO A 198 -12.15 8.26 -12.18
CA PRO A 198 -12.11 6.89 -12.69
C PRO A 198 -12.18 6.81 -14.22
N ASP A 199 -12.78 7.80 -14.89
CA ASP A 199 -12.98 7.79 -16.35
C ASP A 199 -11.68 8.07 -17.12
N ILE A 200 -10.68 8.71 -16.49
CA ILE A 200 -9.41 9.02 -17.16
C ILE A 200 -8.51 7.79 -17.30
N LYS A 201 -8.77 6.74 -16.52
CA LYS A 201 -7.88 5.58 -16.41
C LYS A 201 -7.58 4.92 -17.76
N GLU A 202 -8.60 4.69 -18.58
CA GLU A 202 -8.40 4.08 -19.91
C GLU A 202 -7.65 5.02 -20.85
N THR A 203 -7.88 6.32 -20.74
CA THR A 203 -7.14 7.35 -21.50
C THR A 203 -5.65 7.34 -21.12
N ILE A 204 -5.32 7.22 -19.83
CA ILE A 204 -3.94 7.08 -19.35
C ILE A 204 -3.31 5.81 -19.91
N LYS A 205 -4.02 4.67 -19.87
CA LYS A 205 -3.51 3.40 -20.41
C LYS A 205 -3.24 3.49 -21.92
N GLU A 206 -4.10 4.19 -22.66
CA GLU A 206 -3.91 4.41 -24.09
C GLU A 206 -2.65 5.22 -24.39
N PHE A 207 -2.45 6.31 -23.64
CA PHE A 207 -1.28 7.17 -23.81
C PHE A 207 0.00 6.65 -23.12
N ALA A 208 -0.08 5.63 -22.27
CA ALA A 208 1.09 5.01 -21.66
C ALA A 208 1.98 4.28 -22.67
N GLN A 209 1.46 4.02 -23.86
CA GLN A 209 2.20 3.46 -25.00
C GLN A 209 3.13 4.48 -25.66
N LEU A 210 2.92 5.77 -25.41
CA LEU A 210 3.74 6.85 -25.96
C LEU A 210 5.13 6.85 -25.33
N ASP A 211 6.12 7.30 -26.10
CA ASP A 211 7.47 7.47 -25.53
C ASP A 211 7.53 8.68 -24.61
N GLY A 212 8.26 8.52 -23.50
CA GLY A 212 8.39 9.50 -22.44
C GLY A 212 7.74 9.09 -21.13
N ILE A 213 7.31 10.10 -20.37
CA ILE A 213 6.72 9.99 -19.04
C ILE A 213 5.45 10.81 -18.93
N PHE A 214 4.66 10.50 -17.90
CA PHE A 214 3.63 11.38 -17.36
C PHE A 214 4.23 12.28 -16.28
N VAL A 215 3.85 13.56 -16.29
CA VAL A 215 4.10 14.50 -15.19
C VAL A 215 2.76 14.77 -14.51
N VAL A 216 2.70 14.53 -13.20
CA VAL A 216 1.50 14.70 -12.38
C VAL A 216 1.83 15.61 -11.22
N ASN A 217 0.96 16.57 -10.91
CA ASN A 217 1.17 17.42 -9.74
C ASN A 217 0.69 16.75 -8.43
N GLU A 218 0.97 17.38 -7.30
CA GLU A 218 0.65 16.84 -5.95
C GLU A 218 -0.87 16.59 -5.73
N LYS A 219 -1.73 17.24 -6.52
CA LYS A 219 -3.20 17.11 -6.46
C LYS A 219 -3.75 16.08 -7.46
N GLY A 220 -2.87 15.37 -8.18
CA GLY A 220 -3.27 14.34 -9.14
C GLY A 220 -3.58 14.84 -10.54
N VAL A 221 -3.38 16.13 -10.84
CA VAL A 221 -3.63 16.67 -12.18
C VAL A 221 -2.46 16.31 -13.10
N ILE A 222 -2.76 15.71 -14.25
CA ILE A 222 -1.76 15.35 -15.27
C ILE A 222 -1.38 16.60 -16.05
N ALA A 223 -0.15 17.07 -15.85
CA ALA A 223 0.39 18.23 -16.55
C ALA A 223 0.89 17.87 -17.96
N ARG A 224 1.54 16.71 -18.11
CA ARG A 224 2.10 16.23 -19.38
C ARG A 224 1.98 14.73 -19.53
N ALA A 225 1.79 14.26 -20.77
CA ALA A 225 2.07 12.89 -21.19
C ALA A 225 3.02 12.91 -22.40
N GLY A 226 3.88 11.90 -22.49
CA GLY A 226 4.91 11.82 -23.54
C GLY A 226 6.04 12.85 -23.39
N ALA A 227 6.40 13.18 -22.15
CA ALA A 227 7.51 14.09 -21.86
C ALA A 227 8.84 13.34 -21.71
N TYR A 228 9.93 13.92 -22.21
CA TYR A 228 11.29 13.46 -21.99
C TYR A 228 11.89 14.14 -20.76
N ILE A 229 12.60 13.38 -19.94
CA ILE A 229 13.36 13.90 -18.81
C ILE A 229 14.76 14.31 -19.31
N ASP A 230 15.06 15.60 -19.24
CA ASP A 230 16.35 16.18 -19.58
C ASP A 230 17.11 16.58 -18.30
N VAL A 231 17.78 15.60 -17.71
CA VAL A 231 18.51 15.76 -16.45
C VAL A 231 19.81 14.97 -16.51
N ASP A 232 20.86 15.50 -15.86
CA ASP A 232 22.11 14.77 -15.69
C ASP A 232 21.91 13.56 -14.76
N THR A 233 22.32 12.38 -15.24
CA THR A 233 22.22 11.11 -14.52
C THR A 233 23.51 10.72 -13.81
N PHE A 234 24.53 11.59 -13.83
CA PHE A 234 25.79 11.36 -13.12
C PHE A 234 25.56 11.10 -11.63
N GLY A 235 26.19 10.03 -11.12
CA GLY A 235 26.04 9.60 -9.72
C GLY A 235 24.73 8.88 -9.38
N ILE A 236 23.93 8.49 -10.38
CA ILE A 236 22.79 7.55 -10.19
C ILE A 236 23.27 6.11 -10.37
N GLU A 237 23.30 5.37 -9.27
CA GLU A 237 23.77 3.98 -9.25
C GLU A 237 22.60 2.98 -9.33
N LEU A 238 22.07 2.80 -10.54
CA LEU A 238 21.04 1.79 -10.83
C LEU A 238 21.57 0.70 -11.78
N LYS A 239 22.04 -0.41 -11.20
CA LYS A 239 22.57 -1.56 -11.96
C LYS A 239 21.45 -2.33 -12.67
N GLY A 240 21.67 -2.67 -13.94
CA GLY A 240 20.76 -3.52 -14.72
C GLY A 240 19.44 -2.86 -15.15
N LEU A 241 19.30 -1.54 -15.01
CA LEU A 241 18.10 -0.79 -15.38
C LEU A 241 18.35 0.13 -16.57
N GLY A 242 17.31 0.34 -17.40
CA GLY A 242 17.39 1.14 -18.63
C GLY A 242 17.42 2.65 -18.42
N GLY A 243 17.49 3.41 -19.52
CA GLY A 243 17.57 4.88 -19.50
C GLY A 243 16.44 5.56 -18.71
N ARG A 244 15.19 5.16 -18.94
CA ARG A 244 14.01 5.71 -18.22
C ARG A 244 14.15 5.62 -16.70
N HIS A 245 14.64 4.50 -16.18
CA HIS A 245 14.86 4.33 -14.74
C HIS A 245 15.91 5.29 -14.21
N ARG A 246 17.03 5.47 -14.94
CA ARG A 246 18.10 6.40 -14.54
C ARG A 246 17.63 7.84 -14.57
N SER A 247 16.89 8.26 -15.60
CA SER A 247 16.36 9.62 -15.69
C SER A 247 15.31 9.90 -14.60
N CYS A 248 14.42 8.94 -14.31
CA CYS A 248 13.47 9.05 -13.19
C CYS A 248 14.18 9.14 -11.83
N ALA A 249 15.22 8.34 -11.59
CA ALA A 249 16.02 8.49 -10.37
C ALA A 249 16.71 9.87 -10.31
N ALA A 250 17.31 10.32 -11.39
CA ALA A 250 17.98 11.61 -11.43
C ALA A 250 17.02 12.79 -11.17
N ILE A 251 15.84 12.81 -11.79
CA ILE A 251 14.88 13.89 -11.56
C ILE A 251 14.36 13.90 -10.12
N THR A 252 14.03 12.74 -9.54
CA THR A 252 13.59 12.65 -8.12
C THR A 252 14.65 13.19 -7.17
N LYS A 253 15.93 12.94 -7.44
CA LYS A 253 17.05 13.51 -6.66
C LYS A 253 17.19 15.03 -6.81
N LYS A 254 16.80 15.60 -7.95
CA LYS A 254 16.92 17.04 -8.24
C LYS A 254 15.74 17.87 -7.76
N THR A 255 14.55 17.29 -7.75
CA THR A 255 13.30 18.03 -7.47
C THR A 255 12.63 17.60 -6.16
N GLY A 256 13.07 16.50 -5.55
CA GLY A 256 12.37 15.90 -4.41
C GLY A 256 11.08 15.18 -4.81
N SER A 257 10.76 15.07 -6.11
CA SER A 257 9.57 14.37 -6.60
C SER A 257 9.64 12.86 -6.34
N ILE A 258 8.51 12.18 -6.51
CA ILE A 258 8.43 10.71 -6.55
C ILE A 258 8.29 10.26 -8.00
N ALA A 259 8.91 9.15 -8.38
CA ALA A 259 8.70 8.53 -9.69
C ALA A 259 8.22 7.09 -9.56
N VAL A 260 7.22 6.71 -10.33
CA VAL A 260 6.72 5.33 -10.46
C VAL A 260 7.03 4.85 -11.87
N VAL A 261 7.82 3.79 -12.00
CA VAL A 261 8.32 3.28 -13.29
C VAL A 261 7.84 1.86 -13.53
N VAL A 262 7.20 1.63 -14.67
CA VAL A 262 6.78 0.30 -15.15
C VAL A 262 7.84 -0.22 -16.13
N SER A 263 8.33 -1.43 -15.89
CA SER A 263 9.35 -2.06 -16.74
C SER A 263 8.73 -2.80 -17.91
N GLU A 264 9.08 -2.43 -19.13
CA GLU A 264 8.62 -3.12 -20.33
C GLU A 264 9.04 -4.60 -20.37
N SER A 265 10.25 -4.95 -19.94
CA SER A 265 10.77 -6.31 -20.06
C SER A 265 10.08 -7.33 -19.15
N GLY A 266 9.55 -6.90 -17.99
CA GLY A 266 9.07 -7.81 -16.96
C GLY A 266 7.88 -7.33 -16.15
N GLY A 267 7.21 -6.23 -16.54
CA GLY A 267 6.02 -5.70 -15.86
C GLY A 267 6.30 -5.06 -14.49
N LEU A 268 7.48 -5.28 -13.90
CA LEU A 268 7.82 -4.83 -12.56
C LEU A 268 7.67 -3.31 -12.41
N VAL A 269 6.95 -2.92 -11.36
CA VAL A 269 6.74 -1.53 -10.96
C VAL A 269 7.75 -1.16 -9.88
N ARG A 270 8.39 0.00 -10.02
CA ARG A 270 9.35 0.53 -9.06
C ARG A 270 8.98 1.95 -8.67
N VAL A 271 9.05 2.24 -7.38
CA VAL A 271 8.94 3.60 -6.85
C VAL A 271 10.33 4.12 -6.54
N LEU A 272 10.61 5.34 -6.96
CA LEU A 272 11.87 6.03 -6.76
C LEU A 272 11.63 7.36 -6.03
N LYS A 273 12.50 7.64 -5.05
CA LYS A 273 12.57 8.90 -4.29
C LYS A 273 14.05 9.15 -4.01
N ASP A 274 14.48 10.41 -4.07
CA ASP A 274 15.88 10.82 -3.80
C ASP A 274 16.95 10.05 -4.62
N GLY A 275 16.61 9.67 -5.85
CA GLY A 275 17.51 8.92 -6.74
C GLY A 275 17.72 7.46 -6.37
N LYS A 276 16.91 6.90 -5.46
CA LYS A 276 16.97 5.50 -5.03
C LYS A 276 15.65 4.80 -5.29
N ILE A 277 15.70 3.48 -5.43
CA ILE A 277 14.50 2.64 -5.43
C ILE A 277 14.08 2.44 -3.98
N VAL A 278 12.89 2.93 -3.65
CA VAL A 278 12.30 2.84 -2.31
C VAL A 278 11.25 1.74 -2.22
N MET A 279 10.67 1.33 -3.34
CA MET A 279 9.70 0.22 -3.41
C MET A 279 9.81 -0.56 -4.72
N LYS A 280 9.54 -1.86 -4.67
CA LYS A 280 9.44 -2.76 -5.83
C LYS A 280 8.17 -3.60 -5.70
N LEU A 281 7.38 -3.67 -6.77
CA LEU A 281 6.12 -4.41 -6.82
C LEU A 281 6.06 -5.30 -8.06
N PRO A 282 5.43 -6.48 -7.94
CA PRO A 282 5.23 -7.41 -9.04
C PRO A 282 4.10 -7.01 -9.98
#